data_AF-A0AAN0KK14-F1
#
_entry.id   AF-A0AAN0KK14-F1
#
_cell.length_a   1.000
_cell.length_b   1.000
_cell.length_c   1.000
_cell.angle_alpha   90.00
_cell.angle_beta   90.00
_cell.angle_gamma   90.00
#
_symmetry.space_group_name_H-M   'P 1'
#
loop_
_entity.id
_entity.type
_entity.pdbx_description
1 polymer ?
#
loop_
_entity_poly.entity_id
_entity_poly.type
_entity_poly.pdbx_seq_one_letter_code
_entity_poly.pdbx_strand_id
1 'polypeptide(L)'
;MQEYLIKGFVMDDDRLKNPPVGQSVVPDYFGEMLERIRDIRASERRVYLRVREIFALAADNQPSLKETTLFFQTIQNKLHLACTGKTAAELIHQHADASLPNMGLTSFKGGEVRKEDVTVAKNYLNQSEVDELNRVVNMWLDFAEDQARRRQQVFLRDWQEKLDQFLQFNDRDVLKGTGTIGKKMADDKAQAEYEQFAEQQRRIKEAEGERDITELLQWQVNPKTKDAPWAKIPGRIQRQNSGSDITPK
;
A
#
# COMPACT_ATOMS: atom_id res chain seq x y z
N MET A 1 -11.33 28.56 2.50
CA MET A 1 -11.16 27.71 3.71
C MET A 1 -12.20 26.59 3.80
N GLN A 2 -13.48 26.85 3.55
CA GLN A 2 -14.54 25.83 3.64
C GLN A 2 -14.35 24.66 2.64
N GLU A 3 -13.84 24.96 1.44
CA GLU A 3 -13.52 23.93 0.43
C GLU A 3 -12.43 22.95 0.87
N TYR A 4 -11.42 23.39 1.63
CA TYR A 4 -10.35 22.53 2.13
C TYR A 4 -10.83 21.54 3.18
N LEU A 5 -11.73 21.98 4.06
CA LEU A 5 -12.32 21.13 5.09
C LEU A 5 -13.26 20.07 4.51
N ILE A 6 -13.88 20.34 3.36
CA ILE A 6 -14.84 19.43 2.72
C ILE A 6 -14.15 18.51 1.71
N LYS A 7 -13.27 19.03 0.85
CA LYS A 7 -12.62 18.26 -0.23
C LYS A 7 -11.35 17.55 0.22
N GLY A 8 -10.66 18.07 1.23
CA GLY A 8 -9.43 17.47 1.78
C GLY A 8 -8.16 17.68 0.96
N PHE A 9 -8.19 18.51 -0.10
CA PHE A 9 -7.01 18.84 -0.90
C PHE A 9 -7.05 20.30 -1.42
N VAL A 10 -5.88 20.83 -1.77
CA VAL A 10 -5.68 22.15 -2.41
C VAL A 10 -5.15 21.90 -3.82
N MET A 11 -5.73 22.57 -4.82
CA MET A 11 -5.28 22.48 -6.21
C MET A 11 -5.28 23.87 -6.86
N ASP A 12 -4.21 24.18 -7.58
CA ASP A 12 -4.10 25.37 -8.44
C ASP A 12 -4.25 24.92 -9.89
N ASP A 13 -5.50 24.82 -10.33
CA ASP A 13 -5.86 24.29 -11.65
C ASP A 13 -5.21 25.07 -12.79
N ASP A 14 -5.13 26.40 -12.67
CA ASP A 14 -4.56 27.24 -13.72
C ASP A 14 -3.06 27.00 -13.86
N ARG A 15 -2.33 26.85 -12.75
CA ARG A 15 -0.91 26.49 -12.79
C ARG A 15 -0.68 25.07 -13.31
N LEU A 16 -1.51 24.11 -12.91
CA LEU A 16 -1.36 22.71 -13.34
C LEU A 16 -1.73 22.50 -14.82
N LYS A 17 -2.64 23.32 -15.37
CA LYS A 17 -2.94 23.35 -16.81
C LYS A 17 -1.86 24.06 -17.64
N ASN A 18 -1.16 25.03 -17.03
CA ASN A 18 -0.16 25.85 -17.69
C ASN A 18 1.21 25.67 -17.01
N PRO A 19 1.90 24.54 -17.26
CA PRO A 19 3.19 24.30 -16.64
C PRO A 19 4.19 25.40 -17.02
N PRO A 20 5.12 25.77 -16.12
CA PRO A 20 6.10 26.79 -16.43
C PRO A 20 6.97 26.39 -17.63
N VAL A 21 7.19 27.32 -18.57
CA VAL A 21 8.11 27.12 -19.70
C VAL A 21 9.47 27.70 -19.33
N GLY A 22 10.50 26.85 -19.22
CA GLY A 22 11.88 27.26 -18.90
C GLY A 22 12.28 27.06 -17.42
N GLN A 23 13.29 27.79 -16.94
CA GLN A 23 13.73 27.73 -15.55
C GLN A 23 12.72 28.42 -14.63
N SER A 24 11.74 27.67 -14.17
CA SER A 24 10.82 28.10 -13.11
C SER A 24 11.48 27.96 -11.74
N VAL A 25 11.27 28.96 -10.89
CA VAL A 25 11.67 28.93 -9.47
C VAL A 25 10.83 27.94 -8.68
N VAL A 26 9.61 27.63 -9.16
CA VAL A 26 8.69 26.67 -8.51
C VAL A 26 8.79 25.34 -9.25
N PRO A 27 9.14 24.23 -8.57
CA PRO A 27 9.16 22.90 -9.18
C PRO A 27 7.77 22.46 -9.63
N ASP A 28 7.71 21.76 -10.77
CA ASP A 28 6.48 21.14 -11.27
C ASP A 28 6.27 19.78 -10.59
N TYR A 29 5.17 19.66 -9.84
CA TYR A 29 4.78 18.44 -9.12
C TYR A 29 3.60 17.71 -9.78
N PHE A 30 3.23 18.07 -11.01
CA PHE A 30 2.10 17.45 -11.71
C PHE A 30 2.28 15.93 -11.86
N GLY A 31 3.50 15.47 -12.16
CA GLY A 31 3.83 14.05 -12.23
C GLY A 31 3.56 13.30 -10.92
N GLU A 32 4.07 13.81 -9.79
CA GLU A 32 3.86 13.22 -8.46
C GLU A 32 2.38 13.21 -8.09
N MET A 33 1.64 14.28 -8.42
CA MET A 33 0.21 14.35 -8.20
C MET A 33 -0.53 13.25 -8.99
N LEU A 34 -0.17 13.04 -10.26
CA LEU A 34 -0.74 11.98 -11.08
C LEU A 34 -0.44 10.59 -10.50
N GLU A 35 0.78 10.35 -10.02
CA GLU A 35 1.16 9.09 -9.37
C GLU A 35 0.33 8.84 -8.10
N ARG A 36 0.19 9.86 -7.24
CA ARG A 36 -0.67 9.78 -6.05
C ARG A 36 -2.12 9.47 -6.41
N ILE A 37 -2.67 10.13 -7.43
CA ILE A 37 -4.04 9.88 -7.90
C ILE A 37 -4.18 8.44 -8.42
N ARG A 38 -3.20 7.95 -9.20
CA ARG A 38 -3.19 6.57 -9.70
C ARG A 38 -3.15 5.55 -8.58
N ASP A 39 -2.30 5.75 -7.57
CA ASP A 39 -2.22 4.84 -6.43
C ASP A 39 -3.52 4.85 -5.60
N ILE A 40 -4.10 6.03 -5.34
CA ILE A 40 -5.40 6.15 -4.68
C ILE A 40 -6.47 5.40 -5.47
N ARG A 41 -6.56 5.61 -6.78
CA ARG A 41 -7.57 4.98 -7.65
C ARG A 41 -7.37 3.47 -7.78
N ALA A 42 -6.13 3.01 -7.76
CA ALA A 42 -5.77 1.60 -7.80
C ALA A 42 -5.81 0.90 -6.43
N SER A 43 -6.08 1.63 -5.35
CA SER A 43 -6.30 1.01 -4.04
C SER A 43 -7.45 0.00 -4.09
N GLU A 44 -7.27 -1.15 -3.43
CA GLU A 44 -8.22 -2.28 -3.52
C GLU A 44 -9.67 -1.86 -3.24
N ARG A 45 -9.87 -1.00 -2.23
CA ARG A 45 -11.20 -0.49 -1.88
C ARG A 45 -11.81 0.37 -3.00
N ARG A 46 -11.02 1.22 -3.65
CA ARG A 46 -11.50 2.06 -4.77
C ARG A 46 -11.79 1.22 -6.00
N VAL A 47 -10.94 0.26 -6.33
CA VAL A 47 -11.17 -0.71 -7.41
C VAL A 47 -12.46 -1.47 -7.16
N TYR A 48 -12.64 -1.99 -5.94
CA TYR A 48 -13.85 -2.74 -5.56
C TYR A 48 -15.13 -1.92 -5.76
N LEU A 49 -15.17 -0.70 -5.23
CA LEU A 49 -16.32 0.17 -5.39
C LEU A 49 -16.57 0.52 -6.86
N ARG A 50 -15.49 0.83 -7.59
CA ARG A 50 -15.61 1.23 -8.99
C ARG A 50 -16.12 0.13 -9.89
N VAL A 51 -15.61 -1.09 -9.73
CA VAL A 51 -16.07 -2.27 -10.47
C VAL A 51 -17.54 -2.56 -10.15
N ARG A 52 -17.96 -2.42 -8.89
CA ARG A 52 -19.39 -2.56 -8.52
C ARG A 52 -20.27 -1.52 -9.20
N GLU A 53 -19.83 -0.27 -9.30
CA GLU A 53 -20.55 0.79 -10.02
C GLU A 53 -20.66 0.47 -11.51
N ILE A 54 -19.56 0.03 -12.14
CA ILE A 54 -19.54 -0.39 -13.56
C ILE A 54 -20.54 -1.52 -13.81
N PHE A 55 -20.66 -2.48 -12.88
CA PHE A 55 -21.62 -3.58 -13.01
C PHE A 55 -23.06 -3.16 -12.80
N ALA A 56 -23.31 -2.21 -11.89
CA ALA A 56 -24.63 -1.64 -11.72
C ALA A 56 -25.12 -0.90 -12.97
N LEU A 57 -24.20 -0.35 -13.79
CA LEU A 57 -24.54 0.27 -15.07
C LEU A 57 -24.80 -0.75 -16.19
N ALA A 58 -24.20 -1.94 -16.09
CA ALA A 58 -24.15 -2.92 -17.18
C ALA A 58 -25.09 -4.12 -17.00
N ALA A 59 -25.86 -4.26 -15.92
CA ALA A 59 -26.71 -5.44 -15.73
C ALA A 59 -28.00 -5.17 -14.94
N ASP A 60 -29.10 -5.82 -15.34
CA ASP A 60 -30.38 -5.84 -14.62
C ASP A 60 -30.41 -6.86 -13.46
N ASN A 61 -29.39 -7.71 -13.33
CA ASN A 61 -29.31 -8.74 -12.29
C ASN A 61 -28.14 -8.47 -11.33
N GLN A 62 -28.41 -8.48 -10.02
CA GLN A 62 -27.39 -8.36 -8.98
C GLN A 62 -26.66 -9.69 -8.78
N PRO A 63 -25.36 -9.78 -9.11
CA PRO A 63 -24.61 -11.00 -8.86
C PRO A 63 -24.54 -11.31 -7.37
N SER A 64 -24.51 -12.60 -7.03
CA SER A 64 -24.36 -13.01 -5.64
C SER A 64 -23.03 -12.56 -5.04
N LEU A 65 -22.94 -12.49 -3.71
CA LEU A 65 -21.69 -12.17 -3.01
C LEU A 65 -20.56 -13.13 -3.40
N LYS A 66 -20.89 -14.41 -3.61
CA LYS A 66 -19.92 -15.46 -3.99
C LYS A 66 -19.38 -15.22 -5.40
N GLU A 67 -20.25 -14.95 -6.37
CA GLU A 67 -19.83 -14.65 -7.75
C GLU A 67 -18.99 -13.38 -7.82
N THR A 68 -19.41 -12.34 -7.10
CA THR A 68 -18.67 -11.08 -7.01
C THR A 68 -17.28 -11.28 -6.42
N THR A 69 -17.19 -12.04 -5.32
CA THR A 69 -15.90 -12.33 -4.65
C THR A 69 -14.96 -13.12 -5.57
N LEU A 70 -15.46 -14.18 -6.21
CA LEU A 70 -14.67 -14.98 -7.14
C LEU A 70 -14.19 -14.14 -8.32
N PHE A 71 -15.05 -13.29 -8.85
CA PHE A 71 -14.70 -12.40 -9.94
C PHE A 71 -13.56 -11.44 -9.57
N PHE A 72 -13.63 -10.79 -8.40
CA PHE A 72 -12.55 -9.91 -7.93
C PHE A 72 -11.24 -10.65 -7.74
N GLN A 73 -11.28 -11.87 -7.17
CA GLN A 73 -10.09 -12.70 -7.02
C GLN A 73 -9.46 -13.05 -8.38
N THR A 74 -10.29 -13.38 -9.38
CA THR A 74 -9.83 -13.66 -10.74
C THR A 74 -9.18 -12.43 -11.38
N ILE A 75 -9.81 -11.26 -11.29
CA ILE A 75 -9.21 -10.01 -11.81
C ILE A 75 -7.90 -9.71 -11.11
N GLN A 76 -7.87 -9.77 -9.78
CA GLN A 76 -6.67 -9.48 -9.00
C GLN A 76 -5.52 -10.39 -9.42
N ASN A 77 -5.75 -11.69 -9.55
CA ASN A 77 -4.71 -12.64 -9.98
C ASN A 77 -4.23 -12.39 -11.42
N LYS A 78 -5.14 -12.09 -12.36
CA LYS A 78 -4.76 -11.74 -13.73
C LYS A 78 -3.91 -10.47 -13.78
N LEU A 79 -4.28 -9.45 -13.01
CA LEU A 79 -3.53 -8.19 -12.95
C LEU A 79 -2.17 -8.35 -12.25
N HIS A 80 -2.09 -9.12 -11.17
CA HIS A 80 -0.79 -9.42 -10.53
C HIS A 80 0.12 -10.17 -11.50
N LEU A 81 -0.40 -11.19 -12.20
CA LEU A 81 0.39 -11.94 -13.17
C LEU A 81 0.87 -11.02 -14.30
N ALA A 82 -0.01 -10.20 -14.86
CA ALA A 82 0.32 -9.29 -15.96
C ALA A 82 1.38 -8.24 -15.60
N CYS A 83 1.62 -8.00 -14.31
CA CYS A 83 2.62 -7.03 -13.84
C CYS A 83 3.89 -7.69 -13.28
N THR A 84 3.78 -8.90 -12.71
CA THR A 84 4.88 -9.54 -11.95
C THR A 84 5.29 -10.92 -12.48
N GLY A 85 4.55 -11.46 -13.45
CA GLY A 85 4.67 -12.84 -13.89
C GLY A 85 4.15 -13.87 -12.88
N LYS A 86 3.55 -13.44 -11.75
CA LYS A 86 3.07 -14.30 -10.67
C LYS A 86 1.66 -13.95 -10.23
N THR A 87 0.88 -14.96 -9.86
CA THR A 87 -0.37 -14.72 -9.11
C THR A 87 -0.08 -14.16 -7.73
N ALA A 88 -1.08 -13.59 -7.06
CA ALA A 88 -0.92 -13.05 -5.71
C ALA A 88 -0.41 -14.11 -4.72
N ALA A 89 -0.92 -15.34 -4.83
CA ALA A 89 -0.50 -16.46 -3.97
C ALA A 89 0.95 -16.89 -4.25
N GLU A 90 1.35 -16.97 -5.52
CA GLU A 90 2.74 -17.28 -5.90
C GLU A 90 3.72 -16.21 -5.41
N LEU A 91 3.34 -14.94 -5.50
CA LEU A 91 4.13 -13.82 -5.02
C LEU A 91 4.37 -13.92 -3.50
N ILE A 92 3.29 -14.07 -2.71
CA ILE A 92 3.37 -14.22 -1.26
C ILE A 92 4.23 -15.43 -0.90
N HIS A 93 3.93 -16.59 -1.50
CA HIS A 93 4.64 -17.83 -1.21
C HIS A 93 6.14 -17.73 -1.53
N GLN A 94 6.52 -17.01 -2.58
CA GLN A 94 7.92 -16.86 -2.95
C GLN A 94 8.65 -15.82 -2.10
N HIS A 95 8.01 -14.70 -1.76
CA HIS A 95 8.69 -13.55 -1.15
C HIS A 95 8.62 -13.52 0.38
N ALA A 96 7.65 -14.21 1.00
CA ALA A 96 7.57 -14.31 2.45
C ALA A 96 8.75 -15.16 2.99
N ASP A 97 9.66 -14.50 3.71
CA ASP A 97 10.89 -15.09 4.26
C ASP A 97 11.29 -14.37 5.55
N ALA A 98 11.25 -15.06 6.69
CA ALA A 98 11.57 -14.51 8.01
C ALA A 98 13.01 -14.00 8.16
N SER A 99 13.93 -14.46 7.32
CA SER A 99 15.35 -14.06 7.37
C SER A 99 15.60 -12.68 6.75
N LEU A 100 14.67 -12.18 5.95
CA LEU A 100 14.78 -10.88 5.31
C LEU A 100 14.28 -9.74 6.22
N PRO A 101 14.79 -8.51 6.05
CA PRO A 101 14.20 -7.34 6.67
C PRO A 101 12.70 -7.26 6.39
N ASN A 102 11.91 -7.03 7.44
CA ASN A 102 10.45 -6.98 7.36
C ASN A 102 9.81 -8.18 6.64
N MET A 103 10.44 -9.35 6.69
CA MET A 103 10.03 -10.56 5.98
C MET A 103 9.95 -10.47 4.45
N GLY A 104 10.66 -9.51 3.86
CA GLY A 104 10.57 -9.22 2.42
C GLY A 104 9.42 -8.29 2.04
N LEU A 105 8.65 -7.77 3.00
CA LEU A 105 7.66 -6.74 2.73
C LEU A 105 8.35 -5.41 2.42
N THR A 106 7.86 -4.74 1.38
CA THR A 106 8.30 -3.41 0.93
C THR A 106 7.36 -2.30 1.41
N SER A 107 6.10 -2.64 1.74
CA SER A 107 5.12 -1.71 2.30
C SER A 107 4.20 -2.41 3.30
N PHE A 108 3.86 -1.76 4.40
CA PHE A 108 2.89 -2.26 5.39
C PHE A 108 2.36 -1.08 6.22
N LYS A 109 1.28 -1.30 6.97
CA LYS A 109 0.67 -0.23 7.77
C LYS A 109 1.33 -0.10 9.14
N GLY A 110 1.74 1.13 9.48
CA GLY A 110 2.35 1.45 10.77
C GLY A 110 3.86 1.31 10.75
N GLY A 111 4.47 1.13 11.92
CA GLY A 111 5.93 1.07 12.07
C GLY A 111 6.51 -0.34 12.11
N GLU A 112 5.68 -1.38 12.17
CA GLU A 112 6.12 -2.77 12.33
C GLU A 112 5.21 -3.70 11.52
N VAL A 113 5.78 -4.79 11.00
CA VAL A 113 5.06 -5.83 10.26
C VAL A 113 4.06 -6.53 11.17
N ARG A 114 2.83 -6.72 10.70
CA ARG A 114 1.78 -7.45 11.41
C ARG A 114 1.36 -8.70 10.65
N LYS A 115 0.68 -9.61 11.35
CA LYS A 115 0.21 -10.88 10.77
C LYS A 115 -0.79 -10.65 9.63
N GLU A 116 -1.55 -9.56 9.65
CA GLU A 116 -2.43 -9.22 8.53
C GLU A 116 -1.68 -8.72 7.29
N ASP A 117 -0.48 -8.15 7.44
CA ASP A 117 0.28 -7.57 6.32
C ASP A 117 0.91 -8.66 5.44
N VAL A 118 1.29 -9.80 6.02
CA VAL A 118 2.04 -10.86 5.33
C VAL A 118 1.22 -11.66 4.32
N THR A 119 -0.11 -11.51 4.34
CA THR A 119 -1.04 -12.16 3.40
C THR A 119 -1.50 -11.22 2.28
N VAL A 120 -0.97 -10.00 2.23
CA VAL A 120 -1.30 -9.01 1.19
C VAL A 120 -0.19 -9.00 0.14
N ALA A 121 -0.48 -9.52 -1.05
CA ALA A 121 0.50 -9.61 -2.14
C ALA A 121 1.11 -8.25 -2.53
N LYS A 122 0.31 -7.17 -2.54
CA LYS A 122 0.80 -5.81 -2.84
C LYS A 122 1.94 -5.38 -1.93
N ASN A 123 1.98 -5.88 -0.69
CA ASN A 123 3.02 -5.55 0.29
C ASN A 123 4.41 -6.14 -0.03
N TYR A 124 4.50 -7.08 -0.98
CA TYR A 124 5.75 -7.68 -1.44
C TYR A 124 6.24 -7.13 -2.78
N LEU A 125 5.52 -6.15 -3.35
CA LEU A 125 5.87 -5.54 -4.63
C LEU A 125 6.89 -4.43 -4.44
N ASN A 126 7.91 -4.38 -5.27
CA ASN A 126 8.79 -3.22 -5.31
C ASN A 126 8.09 -2.01 -5.95
N GLN A 127 8.69 -0.82 -5.83
CA GLN A 127 8.06 0.42 -6.34
C GLN A 127 7.68 0.35 -7.83
N SER A 128 8.56 -0.20 -8.67
CA SER A 128 8.28 -0.32 -10.11
C SER A 128 7.12 -1.27 -10.41
N GLU A 129 6.98 -2.36 -9.65
CA GLU A 129 5.85 -3.28 -9.77
C GLU A 129 4.55 -2.66 -9.26
N VAL A 130 4.61 -1.86 -8.19
CA VAL A 130 3.46 -1.09 -7.69
C VAL A 130 2.99 -0.07 -8.72
N ASP A 131 3.92 0.68 -9.32
CA ASP A 131 3.61 1.69 -10.32
C ASP A 131 2.98 1.05 -11.56
N GLU A 132 3.52 -0.09 -12.00
CA GLU A 132 2.99 -0.84 -13.13
C GLU A 132 1.61 -1.42 -12.83
N LEU A 133 1.43 -2.05 -11.66
CA LEU A 133 0.13 -2.55 -11.23
C LEU A 133 -0.91 -1.43 -11.17
N ASN A 134 -0.54 -0.28 -10.57
CA ASN A 134 -1.40 0.88 -10.49
C ASN A 134 -1.77 1.38 -11.89
N ARG A 135 -0.83 1.42 -12.83
CA ARG A 135 -1.08 1.87 -14.20
C ARG A 135 -2.05 0.94 -14.94
N VAL A 136 -1.83 -0.37 -14.88
CA VAL A 136 -2.71 -1.37 -15.56
C VAL A 136 -4.10 -1.35 -14.95
N VAL A 137 -4.22 -1.30 -13.62
CA VAL A 137 -5.52 -1.20 -12.93
C VAL A 137 -6.29 0.02 -13.40
N ASN A 138 -5.65 1.19 -13.47
CA ASN A 138 -6.29 2.42 -13.93
C ASN A 138 -6.77 2.31 -15.39
N MET A 139 -5.91 1.84 -16.29
CA MET A 139 -6.26 1.64 -17.71
C MET A 139 -7.43 0.66 -17.88
N TRP A 140 -7.43 -0.43 -17.12
CA TRP A 140 -8.53 -1.40 -17.11
C TRP A 140 -9.85 -0.76 -16.63
N LEU A 141 -9.81 0.02 -15.55
CA LEU A 141 -11.01 0.69 -15.04
C LEU A 141 -11.58 1.70 -16.04
N ASP A 142 -10.72 2.47 -16.73
CA ASP A 142 -11.14 3.40 -17.79
C ASP A 142 -11.77 2.66 -18.97
N PHE A 143 -11.14 1.57 -19.40
CA PHE A 143 -11.68 0.70 -20.45
C PHE A 143 -13.04 0.11 -20.06
N ALA A 144 -13.14 -0.43 -18.84
CA ALA A 144 -14.37 -1.05 -18.36
C ALA A 144 -15.50 -0.03 -18.21
N GLU A 145 -15.21 1.18 -17.75
CA GLU A 145 -16.19 2.26 -17.72
C GLU A 145 -16.71 2.63 -19.11
N ASP A 146 -15.83 2.81 -20.10
CA ASP A 146 -16.24 3.13 -21.47
C ASP A 146 -17.10 2.00 -22.07
N GLN A 147 -16.72 0.73 -21.86
CA GLN A 147 -17.51 -0.41 -22.32
C GLN A 147 -18.90 -0.45 -21.67
N ALA A 148 -19.01 -0.21 -20.37
CA ALA A 148 -20.29 -0.17 -19.65
C ALA A 148 -21.17 1.01 -20.08
N ARG A 149 -20.58 2.17 -20.42
CA ARG A 149 -21.35 3.31 -20.95
C ARG A 149 -21.89 3.07 -22.35
N ARG A 150 -21.16 2.32 -23.19
CA ARG A 150 -21.54 2.04 -24.58
C ARG A 150 -22.51 0.87 -24.75
N ARG A 151 -22.58 -0.05 -23.78
CA ARG A 151 -23.41 -1.27 -23.85
C ARG A 151 -24.37 -1.31 -22.68
N GLN A 152 -25.64 -1.53 -22.95
CA GLN A 152 -26.65 -1.59 -21.88
C GLN A 152 -26.65 -2.93 -21.11
N GLN A 153 -25.99 -3.99 -21.60
CA GLN A 153 -25.93 -5.28 -20.90
C GLN A 153 -24.58 -6.00 -21.10
N VAL A 154 -23.78 -6.15 -20.05
CA VAL A 154 -22.53 -6.94 -20.00
C VAL A 154 -22.55 -7.81 -18.73
N PHE A 155 -22.47 -9.13 -18.88
CA PHE A 155 -22.48 -10.07 -17.75
C PHE A 155 -21.09 -10.20 -17.11
N LEU A 156 -21.02 -10.68 -15.86
CA LEU A 156 -19.75 -10.90 -15.14
C LEU A 156 -18.74 -11.78 -15.91
N ARG A 157 -19.23 -12.77 -16.67
CA ARG A 157 -18.36 -13.65 -17.47
C ARG A 157 -17.71 -12.89 -18.62
N ASP A 158 -18.48 -12.05 -19.31
CA ASP A 158 -18.00 -11.21 -20.40
C ASP A 158 -16.87 -10.29 -19.91
N TRP A 159 -16.95 -9.80 -18.68
CA TRP A 159 -15.89 -8.97 -18.09
C TRP A 159 -14.55 -9.70 -17.91
N GLN A 160 -14.56 -11.01 -17.67
CA GLN A 160 -13.31 -11.79 -17.61
C GLN A 160 -12.68 -11.92 -19.00
N GLU A 161 -13.49 -12.23 -20.01
CA GLU A 161 -13.02 -12.30 -21.40
C GLU A 161 -12.52 -10.93 -21.89
N LYS A 162 -13.20 -9.85 -21.49
CA LYS A 162 -12.80 -8.47 -21.80
C LYS A 162 -11.48 -8.10 -21.14
N LEU A 163 -11.23 -8.54 -19.90
CA LEU A 163 -9.94 -8.34 -19.25
C LEU A 163 -8.84 -9.10 -20.00
N ASP A 164 -9.10 -10.32 -20.44
CA ASP A 164 -8.12 -11.11 -21.20
C ASP A 164 -7.77 -10.46 -22.54
N GLN A 165 -8.79 -9.98 -23.27
CA GLN A 165 -8.60 -9.20 -24.49
C GLN A 165 -7.83 -7.90 -24.23
N PHE A 166 -8.16 -7.19 -23.15
CA PHE A 166 -7.48 -5.96 -22.75
C PHE A 166 -5.99 -6.21 -22.46
N LEU A 167 -5.68 -7.27 -21.69
CA LEU A 167 -4.29 -7.62 -21.37
C LEU A 167 -3.51 -8.03 -22.63
N GLN A 168 -4.09 -8.90 -23.48
CA GLN A 168 -3.48 -9.31 -24.74
C GLN A 168 -3.24 -8.12 -25.68
N PHE A 169 -4.21 -7.22 -25.81
CA PHE A 169 -4.09 -6.03 -26.65
C PHE A 169 -2.97 -5.09 -26.18
N ASN A 170 -2.65 -5.09 -24.89
CA ASN A 170 -1.55 -4.31 -24.31
C ASN A 170 -0.24 -5.11 -24.20
N ASP A 171 -0.10 -6.21 -24.96
CA ASP A 171 1.08 -7.09 -24.98
C ASP A 171 1.45 -7.65 -23.59
N ARG A 172 0.44 -7.97 -22.77
CA ARG A 172 0.62 -8.56 -21.44
C ARG A 172 0.21 -10.02 -21.38
N ASP A 173 0.92 -10.76 -20.53
CA ASP A 173 0.60 -12.15 -20.24
C ASP A 173 -0.77 -12.27 -19.56
N VAL A 174 -1.52 -13.28 -19.99
CA VAL A 174 -2.82 -13.62 -19.43
C VAL A 174 -2.73 -14.92 -18.66
N LEU A 175 -3.24 -14.90 -17.43
CA LEU A 175 -3.31 -16.09 -16.59
C LEU A 175 -4.17 -17.17 -17.26
N LYS A 176 -3.52 -18.28 -17.61
CA LYS A 176 -4.17 -19.52 -18.07
C LYS A 176 -4.39 -20.42 -16.86
N GLY A 177 -5.65 -20.63 -16.48
CA GLY A 177 -6.02 -21.41 -15.29
C GLY A 177 -5.94 -20.62 -13.99
N THR A 178 -5.52 -21.27 -12.89
CA THR A 178 -5.59 -20.73 -11.52
C THR A 178 -4.23 -20.42 -10.90
N GLY A 179 -3.13 -20.62 -11.62
CA GLY A 179 -1.76 -20.62 -11.07
C GLY A 179 -1.41 -21.96 -10.41
N THR A 180 -0.19 -22.04 -9.88
CA THR A 180 0.39 -23.27 -9.30
C THR A 180 0.24 -23.35 -7.77
N ILE A 181 0.17 -22.19 -7.11
CA ILE A 181 0.10 -22.07 -5.65
C ILE A 181 -1.31 -21.64 -5.24
N GLY A 182 -1.95 -22.42 -4.37
CA GLY A 182 -3.24 -22.05 -3.78
C GLY A 182 -3.09 -21.00 -2.68
N LYS A 183 -4.08 -20.10 -2.56
CA LYS A 183 -4.08 -19.02 -1.55
C LYS A 183 -3.82 -19.52 -0.14
N LYS A 184 -4.49 -20.59 0.29
CA LYS A 184 -4.30 -21.16 1.63
C LYS A 184 -2.85 -21.56 1.88
N MET A 185 -2.20 -22.19 0.90
CA MET A 185 -0.81 -22.62 1.03
C MET A 185 0.16 -21.43 1.14
N ALA A 186 -0.10 -20.36 0.37
CA ALA A 186 0.66 -19.12 0.46
C ALA A 186 0.47 -18.43 1.81
N ASP A 187 -0.77 -18.31 2.28
CA ASP A 187 -1.12 -17.68 3.56
C ASP A 187 -0.53 -18.48 4.74
N ASP A 188 -0.65 -19.81 4.72
CA ASP A 188 -0.10 -20.70 5.75
C ASP A 188 1.44 -20.56 5.83
N LYS A 189 2.13 -20.54 4.69
CA LYS A 189 3.59 -20.30 4.66
C LYS A 189 3.92 -18.93 5.23
N ALA A 190 3.29 -17.86 4.74
CA ALA A 190 3.61 -16.50 5.17
C ALA A 190 3.35 -16.28 6.67
N GLN A 191 2.31 -16.91 7.22
CA GLN A 191 2.04 -16.86 8.66
C GLN A 191 3.07 -17.64 9.48
N ALA A 192 3.56 -18.78 8.99
CA ALA A 192 4.64 -19.53 9.65
C ALA A 192 5.96 -18.74 9.65
N GLU A 193 6.29 -18.08 8.55
CA GLU A 193 7.44 -17.16 8.46
C GLU A 193 7.26 -15.98 9.44
N TYR A 194 6.04 -15.46 9.58
CA TYR A 194 5.75 -14.37 10.51
C TYR A 194 5.97 -14.75 11.96
N GLU A 195 5.63 -15.97 12.35
CA GLU A 195 5.84 -16.45 13.72
C GLU A 195 7.34 -16.50 14.07
N GLN A 196 8.17 -16.96 13.13
CA GLN A 196 9.62 -16.96 13.27
C GLN A 196 10.18 -15.54 13.33
N PHE A 197 9.77 -14.66 12.42
CA PHE A 197 10.18 -13.27 12.39
C PHE A 197 9.80 -12.52 13.67
N ALA A 198 8.56 -12.68 14.14
CA ALA A 198 8.06 -12.05 15.36
C ALA A 198 8.84 -12.52 16.60
N GLU A 199 9.24 -13.79 16.66
CA GLU A 199 10.11 -14.28 17.73
C GLU A 199 11.50 -13.65 17.67
N GLN A 200 12.12 -13.57 16.48
CA GLN A 200 13.41 -12.91 16.31
C GLN A 200 13.36 -11.44 16.72
N GLN A 201 12.32 -10.71 16.31
CA GLN A 201 12.13 -9.30 16.68
C GLN A 201 11.93 -9.11 18.18
N ARG A 202 11.19 -10.00 18.85
CA ARG A 202 11.05 -9.98 20.31
C ARG A 202 12.40 -10.14 21.00
N ARG A 203 13.20 -11.14 20.60
CA ARG A 203 14.54 -11.38 21.17
C ARG A 203 15.48 -10.20 20.97
N ILE A 204 15.43 -9.53 19.81
CA ILE A 204 16.22 -8.32 19.53
C ILE A 204 15.80 -7.19 20.47
N LYS A 205 14.49 -6.92 20.59
CA LYS A 205 13.96 -5.88 21.48
C LYS A 205 14.27 -6.13 22.96
N GLU A 206 14.19 -7.38 23.41
CA GLU A 206 14.56 -7.78 24.77
C GLU A 206 16.04 -7.51 25.01
N ALA A 207 16.93 -7.93 24.10
CA ALA A 207 18.37 -7.69 24.21
C ALA A 207 18.73 -6.20 24.16
N GLU A 208 18.03 -5.39 23.37
CA GLU A 208 18.17 -3.93 23.35
C GLU A 208 17.72 -3.31 24.68
N GLY A 209 16.56 -3.71 25.19
CA GLY A 209 16.07 -3.24 26.49
C GLY A 209 17.00 -3.60 27.65
N GLU A 210 17.60 -4.79 27.66
CA GLU A 210 18.60 -5.18 28.65
C GLU A 210 19.86 -4.32 28.58
N ARG A 211 20.33 -3.98 27.37
CA ARG A 211 21.47 -3.09 27.17
C ARG A 211 21.17 -1.69 27.69
N ASP A 212 20.00 -1.14 27.35
CA ASP A 212 19.56 0.19 27.78
C ASP A 212 19.46 0.27 29.31
N ILE A 213 18.88 -0.76 29.95
CA ILE A 213 18.81 -0.84 31.42
C ILE A 213 20.22 -0.90 32.02
N THR A 214 21.12 -1.69 31.43
CA THR A 214 22.50 -1.80 31.89
C THR A 214 23.24 -0.47 31.80
N GLU A 215 23.08 0.26 30.68
CA GLU A 215 23.69 1.58 30.49
C GLU A 215 23.15 2.60 31.51
N LEU A 216 21.83 2.59 31.77
CA LEU A 216 21.21 3.45 32.78
C LEU A 216 21.73 3.16 34.19
N LEU A 217 21.90 1.88 34.56
CA LEU A 217 22.46 1.48 35.85
C LEU A 217 23.93 1.91 35.98
N GLN A 218 24.74 1.75 34.93
CA GLN A 218 26.13 2.22 34.93
C GLN A 218 26.24 3.74 35.08
N TRP A 219 25.34 4.50 34.46
CA TRP A 219 25.25 5.95 34.63
C TRP A 219 24.90 6.35 36.08
N GLN A 220 23.97 5.65 36.73
CA GLN A 220 23.64 5.88 38.14
C GLN A 220 24.82 5.62 39.10
N VAL A 221 25.68 4.65 38.77
CA VAL A 221 26.85 4.28 39.59
C VAL A 221 28.04 5.24 39.36
N ASN A 222 28.16 5.87 38.19
CA ASN A 222 29.26 6.78 37.88
C ASN A 222 28.80 8.06 37.17
N PRO A 223 28.21 9.04 37.89
CA PRO A 223 27.59 10.23 37.31
C PRO A 223 28.59 11.28 36.76
N LYS A 224 29.89 10.95 36.66
CA LYS A 224 30.94 11.90 36.21
C LYS A 224 31.01 12.08 34.68
N THR A 225 30.20 11.38 33.91
CA THR A 225 30.06 11.57 32.45
C THR A 225 29.12 12.74 32.15
N LYS A 226 29.66 13.79 31.51
CA LYS A 226 28.98 15.07 31.27
C LYS A 226 27.83 15.04 30.25
N ASP A 227 27.61 13.91 29.58
CA ASP A 227 26.54 13.76 28.60
C ASP A 227 25.49 12.79 29.13
N ALA A 228 24.33 13.32 29.49
CA ALA A 228 23.24 12.50 30.03
C ALA A 228 22.59 11.67 28.90
N PRO A 229 22.40 10.35 29.08
CA PRO A 229 21.90 9.47 28.02
C PRO A 229 20.49 9.86 27.51
N TRP A 230 19.66 10.49 28.34
CA TRP A 230 18.32 10.96 27.95
C TRP A 230 18.32 12.13 26.94
N ALA A 231 19.45 12.81 26.74
CA ALA A 231 19.57 13.92 25.78
C ALA A 231 19.63 13.45 24.31
N LYS A 232 19.80 12.14 24.06
CA LYS A 232 19.90 11.55 22.71
C LYS A 232 18.63 10.85 22.25
N ILE A 233 17.56 10.83 23.04
CA ILE A 233 16.28 10.22 22.66
C ILE A 233 15.52 11.19 21.72
N PRO A 234 15.31 10.87 20.43
CA PRO A 234 14.56 11.74 19.55
C PRO A 234 13.07 11.72 19.96
N GLY A 235 12.53 12.86 20.41
CA GLY A 235 11.07 13.03 20.55
C GLY A 235 10.53 13.64 21.84
N ARG A 236 11.33 14.11 22.80
CA ARG A 236 10.78 14.77 24.00
C ARG A 236 10.69 16.28 23.85
N ILE A 237 9.46 16.79 23.77
CA ILE A 237 9.11 18.22 23.80
C ILE A 237 9.70 18.85 25.07
N GLN A 238 10.62 19.80 24.91
CA GLN A 238 11.12 20.63 25.99
C GLN A 238 9.99 21.57 26.46
N ARG A 239 9.44 21.32 27.65
CA ARG A 239 8.65 22.34 28.36
C ARG A 239 9.61 23.42 28.87
N GLN A 240 9.58 24.59 28.24
CA GLN A 240 10.20 25.79 28.79
C GLN A 240 9.42 26.23 30.04
N ASN A 241 10.07 26.19 31.20
CA ASN A 241 9.62 26.90 32.39
C ASN A 241 10.04 28.38 32.25
N SER A 242 9.09 29.26 31.95
CA SER A 242 9.28 30.70 32.15
C SER A 242 8.92 31.03 33.60
N GLY A 243 9.93 31.21 34.44
CA GLY A 243 9.76 31.83 35.75
C GLY A 243 9.46 33.33 35.58
N SER A 244 8.41 33.80 36.23
CA SER A 244 8.19 35.22 36.48
C SER A 244 8.25 35.45 37.99
N ASP A 245 9.39 35.95 38.45
CA ASP A 245 9.54 36.64 39.73
C ASP A 245 8.68 37.90 39.71
N ILE A 246 7.77 38.02 40.67
CA ILE A 246 7.23 39.31 41.11
C ILE A 246 7.18 39.26 42.64
N THR A 247 8.09 39.98 43.30
CA THR A 247 8.02 40.28 44.73
C THR A 247 7.21 41.56 44.97
N PRO A 248 6.58 41.73 46.16
CA PRO A 248 5.59 42.78 46.39
C PRO A 248 6.16 43.99 47.14
N LYS A 249 5.94 45.20 46.61
CA LYS A 249 5.43 46.41 47.28
C LYS A 249 5.62 47.63 46.39
#